data_AF-A0A099CXW6-F1
#
_entry.id   AF-A0A099CXW6-F1
#
_cell.length_a   1.000
_cell.length_b   1.000
_cell.length_c   1.000
_cell.angle_alpha   90.00
_cell.angle_beta   90.00
_cell.angle_gamma   90.00
#
_symmetry.space_group_name_H-M   'P 1'
#
loop_
_entity.id
_entity.type
_entity.pdbx_description
1 polymer ?
#
loop_
_entity_poly.entity_id
_entity_poly.type
_entity_poly.pdbx_seq_one_letter_code
_entity_poly.pdbx_strand_id
1 'polypeptide(L)'
;MNMFPPHPDAHHDPDGLRQALSRLPEHSPQAGTWATIQARAVARRRTRQRLRRMLPLAAAASLLLALGLPTLLDQDATPPGTQTATQPTTLHTVQTSTPAIRHATSTTQTAPATLAALQSRSMRMEQWLSELRAGGAPLQGPALARAVDLQDRIGLVDLQLSAPSDAAARKTLWQQRVNLLQDLAMLRVSQSPVSDQHAMAESRGAALQL
;
A
#
# COMPACT_ATOMS: atom_id res chain seq x y z
N MET A 1 -50.07 -16.24 -9.64
CA MET A 1 -49.53 -16.57 -8.32
C MET A 1 -48.16 -17.19 -8.51
N ASN A 2 -47.09 -16.38 -8.41
CA ASN A 2 -45.71 -16.86 -8.46
C ASN A 2 -45.31 -17.32 -7.07
N MET A 3 -45.16 -18.63 -6.91
CA MET A 3 -44.63 -19.25 -5.70
C MET A 3 -43.11 -19.37 -5.88
N PHE A 4 -42.38 -18.33 -5.46
CA PHE A 4 -40.93 -18.37 -5.32
C PHE A 4 -40.64 -19.06 -3.98
N PRO A 5 -39.86 -20.15 -3.92
CA PRO A 5 -39.51 -20.76 -2.65
C PRO A 5 -38.65 -19.80 -1.82
N PRO A 6 -38.83 -19.75 -0.50
CA PRO A 6 -38.00 -18.91 0.36
C PRO A 6 -36.53 -19.35 0.22
N HIS A 7 -35.65 -18.39 -0.11
CA HIS A 7 -34.22 -18.59 0.07
C HIS A 7 -33.97 -18.72 1.58
N PRO A 8 -33.48 -19.89 2.07
CA PRO A 8 -33.10 -19.99 3.47
C PRO A 8 -31.95 -19.02 3.72
N ASP A 9 -32.11 -18.22 4.76
CA ASP A 9 -31.09 -17.32 5.28
C ASP A 9 -29.76 -18.07 5.39
N ALA A 10 -28.77 -17.62 4.63
CA ALA A 10 -27.44 -18.20 4.54
C ALA A 10 -26.66 -17.96 5.84
N HIS A 11 -27.01 -18.70 6.89
CA HIS A 11 -26.06 -19.05 7.92
C HIS A 11 -24.83 -19.62 7.21
N HIS A 12 -23.65 -19.05 7.48
CA HIS A 12 -22.37 -19.54 6.97
C HIS A 12 -22.09 -20.92 7.60
N ASP A 13 -22.77 -21.94 7.11
CA ASP A 13 -22.56 -23.31 7.50
C ASP A 13 -21.30 -23.82 6.78
N PRO A 14 -20.19 -24.03 7.49
CA PRO A 14 -18.96 -24.55 6.89
C PRO A 14 -19.20 -25.93 6.24
N ASP A 15 -20.18 -26.70 6.72
CA ASP A 15 -20.50 -28.01 6.17
C ASP A 15 -21.24 -27.93 4.84
N GLY A 16 -22.09 -26.92 4.65
CA GLY A 16 -22.74 -26.62 3.37
C GLY A 16 -21.75 -26.22 2.28
N LEU A 17 -20.76 -25.38 2.61
CA LEU A 17 -19.69 -25.01 1.69
C LEU A 17 -18.83 -26.23 1.31
N ARG A 18 -18.49 -27.06 2.30
CA ARG A 18 -17.73 -28.29 2.08
C ARG A 18 -18.47 -29.26 1.16
N GLN A 19 -19.78 -29.40 1.35
CA GLN A 19 -20.63 -30.25 0.52
C GLN A 19 -20.84 -29.69 -0.89
N ALA A 20 -20.87 -28.36 -1.05
CA ALA A 20 -20.87 -27.73 -2.35
C ALA A 20 -19.55 -27.97 -3.09
N LEU A 21 -18.41 -27.83 -2.39
CA LEU A 21 -17.07 -28.06 -2.95
C LEU A 21 -16.83 -29.52 -3.35
N SER A 22 -17.34 -30.48 -2.58
CA SER A 22 -17.20 -31.92 -2.90
C SER A 22 -18.04 -32.37 -4.09
N ARG A 23 -19.01 -31.57 -4.53
CA ARG A 23 -19.82 -31.84 -5.73
C ARG A 23 -19.23 -31.26 -7.02
N LEU A 24 -18.14 -30.48 -6.95
CA LEU A 24 -17.49 -30.01 -8.17
C LEU A 24 -16.87 -31.20 -8.94
N PRO A 25 -17.02 -31.26 -10.27
CA PRO A 25 -16.34 -32.26 -11.08
C PRO A 25 -14.82 -32.10 -10.96
N GLU A 26 -14.12 -33.21 -10.78
CA GLU A 26 -12.66 -33.24 -10.73
C GLU A 26 -12.08 -32.90 -12.12
N HIS A 27 -11.86 -31.61 -12.37
CA HIS A 27 -11.08 -31.17 -13.51
C HIS A 27 -9.59 -31.32 -13.20
N SER A 28 -8.98 -32.40 -13.71
CA SER A 28 -7.52 -32.47 -13.72
C SER A 28 -6.98 -31.42 -14.71
N PRO A 29 -6.07 -30.52 -14.27
CA PRO A 29 -5.48 -29.55 -15.18
C PRO A 29 -4.69 -30.30 -16.25
N GLN A 30 -4.84 -29.87 -17.51
CA GLN A 30 -4.10 -30.46 -18.62
C GLN A 30 -2.59 -30.43 -18.29
N ALA A 31 -1.93 -31.57 -18.47
CA ALA A 31 -0.51 -31.71 -18.17
C ALA A 31 0.30 -30.60 -18.89
N GLY A 32 1.12 -29.86 -18.13
CA GLY A 32 1.94 -28.77 -18.64
C GLY A 32 1.38 -27.34 -18.49
N THR A 33 0.10 -27.17 -18.13
CA THR A 33 -0.46 -25.84 -17.81
C THR A 33 0.28 -25.15 -16.65
N TRP A 34 0.62 -25.90 -15.60
CA TRP A 34 1.45 -25.38 -14.51
C TRP A 34 2.86 -24.97 -14.94
N ALA A 35 3.49 -25.75 -15.81
CA ALA A 35 4.82 -25.45 -16.33
C ALA A 35 4.81 -24.15 -17.17
N THR A 36 3.77 -23.93 -17.98
CA THR A 36 3.63 -22.70 -18.77
C THR A 36 3.36 -21.47 -17.89
N ILE A 37 2.56 -21.60 -16.83
CA ILE A 37 2.34 -20.53 -15.85
C ILE A 37 3.64 -20.19 -15.12
N GLN A 38 4.39 -21.20 -14.67
CA GLN A 38 5.71 -21.00 -14.03
C GLN A 38 6.72 -20.35 -14.97
N ALA A 39 6.83 -20.84 -16.22
CA ALA A 39 7.72 -20.26 -17.21
C ALA A 39 7.39 -18.78 -17.46
N ARG A 40 6.11 -18.44 -17.56
CA ARG A 40 5.64 -17.05 -17.74
C ARG A 40 5.94 -16.17 -16.52
N ALA A 41 5.81 -16.71 -15.30
CA ALA A 41 6.17 -15.99 -14.07
C ALA A 41 7.68 -15.72 -13.97
N VAL A 42 8.52 -16.71 -14.31
CA VAL A 42 9.99 -16.57 -14.31
C VAL A 42 10.45 -15.58 -15.37
N ALA A 43 9.88 -15.62 -16.58
CA ALA A 43 10.19 -14.66 -17.65
C ALA A 43 9.93 -13.21 -17.23
N ARG A 44 8.79 -12.94 -16.58
CA ARG A 44 8.44 -11.59 -16.06
C ARG A 44 9.39 -11.09 -14.98
N ARG A 45 9.92 -11.97 -14.12
CA ARG A 45 10.92 -11.58 -13.10
C ARG A 45 12.25 -11.19 -13.74
N ARG A 46 12.70 -11.96 -14.73
CA ARG A 46 13.96 -11.69 -15.46
C ARG A 46 13.92 -10.37 -16.22
N THR A 47 12.81 -10.04 -16.88
CA THR A 47 12.68 -8.77 -17.60
C THR A 47 12.68 -7.57 -16.64
N ARG A 48 11.95 -7.66 -15.51
CA ARG A 48 11.97 -6.61 -14.48
C ARG A 48 13.34 -6.42 -13.84
N GLN A 49 14.08 -7.50 -13.59
CA GLN A 49 15.45 -7.42 -13.07
C GLN A 49 16.41 -6.77 -14.08
N ARG A 50 16.29 -7.09 -15.38
CA ARG A 50 17.08 -6.44 -16.44
C ARG A 50 16.77 -4.94 -16.53
N LEU A 51 15.50 -4.54 -16.53
CA LEU A 51 15.12 -3.12 -16.52
C LEU A 51 15.64 -2.39 -15.27
N ARG A 52 15.53 -2.99 -14.08
CA ARG A 52 16.06 -2.39 -12.84
C ARG A 52 17.57 -2.20 -12.88
N ARG A 53 18.32 -3.11 -13.53
CA ARG A 53 19.77 -2.96 -13.72
C ARG A 53 20.13 -1.90 -14.76
N MET A 54 19.24 -1.62 -15.72
CA MET A 54 19.46 -0.60 -16.76
C MET A 54 18.93 0.79 -16.38
N LEU A 55 18.01 0.89 -15.41
CA LEU A 55 17.50 2.16 -14.86
C LEU A 55 18.58 3.17 -14.43
N PRO A 56 19.65 2.79 -13.69
CA PRO A 56 20.66 3.76 -13.28
C PRO A 56 21.44 4.35 -14.47
N LEU A 57 21.55 3.63 -15.59
CA LEU A 57 22.28 4.10 -16.76
C LEU A 57 21.47 5.13 -17.57
N ALA A 58 20.15 4.95 -17.66
CA ALA A 58 19.25 5.92 -18.29
C ALA A 58 19.12 7.20 -17.46
N ALA A 59 19.11 7.11 -16.13
CA ALA A 59 19.05 8.27 -15.25
C ALA A 59 20.28 9.20 -15.38
N ALA A 60 21.47 8.65 -15.62
CA ALA A 60 22.70 9.42 -15.84
C ALA A 60 22.65 10.26 -17.13
N ALA A 61 22.09 9.71 -18.22
CA ALA A 61 21.93 10.45 -19.48
C ALA A 61 20.92 11.60 -19.36
N SER A 62 19.82 11.39 -18.63
CA SER A 62 18.81 12.44 -18.38
C SER A 62 19.37 13.59 -17.53
N LEU A 63 20.23 13.29 -16.55
CA LEU A 63 20.83 14.30 -15.68
C LEU A 63 21.79 15.24 -16.46
N LEU A 64 22.54 14.68 -17.42
CA LEU A 64 23.42 15.45 -18.30
C LEU A 64 22.64 16.36 -19.27
N LEU A 65 21.47 15.91 -19.75
CA LEU A 65 20.63 16.73 -20.64
C LEU A 65 19.91 17.87 -19.89
N ALA A 66 19.50 17.64 -18.63
CA ALA A 66 18.79 18.63 -17.82
C ALA A 66 19.68 19.77 -17.30
N LEU A 67 20.99 19.52 -17.12
CA LEU A 67 21.95 20.53 -16.64
C LEU A 67 22.50 21.45 -17.74
N GLY A 68 22.30 21.12 -19.02
CA GLY A 68 22.83 21.89 -20.16
C GLY A 68 21.88 22.96 -20.73
N LEU A 69 20.60 22.96 -20.34
CA LEU A 69 19.56 23.79 -20.97
C LEU A 69 19.24 25.16 -20.31
N PRO A 70 19.58 25.50 -19.04
CA PRO A 70 19.01 26.69 -18.43
C PRO A 70 19.76 27.99 -18.74
N THR A 71 20.90 27.98 -19.45
CA THR A 71 21.71 29.20 -19.64
C THR A 71 21.34 30.03 -20.88
N LEU A 72 20.34 29.64 -21.67
CA LEU A 72 19.93 30.37 -22.88
C LEU A 72 18.62 31.18 -22.76
N LEU A 73 17.88 31.11 -21.65
CA LEU A 73 16.58 31.78 -21.53
C LEU A 73 16.51 32.91 -20.48
N ASP A 74 17.62 33.25 -19.82
CA ASP A 74 17.63 34.30 -18.80
C ASP A 74 18.32 35.58 -19.33
N GLN A 75 17.70 36.17 -20.35
CA GLN A 75 17.89 37.58 -20.70
C GLN A 75 16.55 38.18 -21.05
N ASP A 76 15.85 38.73 -20.05
CA ASP A 76 15.27 40.07 -20.09
C ASP A 76 14.41 40.31 -18.84
N ALA A 77 14.92 41.13 -17.91
CA ALA A 77 14.11 42.11 -17.17
C ALA A 77 15.00 42.87 -16.16
N THR A 78 15.33 44.12 -16.50
CA THR A 78 15.83 45.14 -15.55
C THR A 78 14.65 46.08 -15.18
N PRO A 79 14.56 46.59 -13.92
CA PRO A 79 13.38 47.24 -13.33
C PRO A 79 13.43 48.79 -13.50
N PRO A 80 12.44 49.63 -13.07
CA PRO A 80 12.26 50.01 -11.66
C PRO A 80 10.82 50.42 -11.25
N GLY A 81 10.56 50.55 -9.94
CA GLY A 81 9.28 51.07 -9.43
C GLY A 81 9.24 51.23 -7.91
N THR A 82 9.76 52.35 -7.43
CA THR A 82 9.74 52.88 -6.06
C THR A 82 8.34 52.92 -5.44
N GLN A 83 8.19 52.53 -4.16
CA GLN A 83 7.27 53.17 -3.19
C GLN A 83 7.49 52.69 -1.73
N THR A 84 8.23 53.54 -1.02
CA THR A 84 8.02 54.12 0.32
C THR A 84 6.95 53.55 1.27
N ALA A 85 7.42 53.21 2.48
CA ALA A 85 6.86 53.38 3.83
C ALA A 85 5.40 52.97 4.16
N THR A 86 5.25 52.19 5.24
CA THR A 86 4.77 52.68 6.57
C THR A 86 4.54 51.48 7.50
N GLN A 87 5.28 51.46 8.60
CA GLN A 87 5.05 50.59 9.77
C GLN A 87 3.87 51.16 10.59
N PRO A 88 3.04 50.31 11.20
CA PRO A 88 2.86 50.50 12.64
C PRO A 88 2.87 49.18 13.42
N THR A 89 3.56 49.28 14.56
CA THR A 89 3.55 48.38 15.71
C THR A 89 2.16 48.37 16.38
N THR A 90 1.61 47.19 16.65
CA THR A 90 0.73 46.98 17.81
C THR A 90 1.00 45.64 18.49
N LEU A 91 0.81 45.68 19.81
CA LEU A 91 1.30 44.80 20.85
C LEU A 91 0.42 43.55 21.05
N HIS A 92 1.07 42.47 21.49
CA HIS A 92 0.70 41.53 22.55
C HIS A 92 -0.80 41.18 22.75
N THR A 93 -1.13 39.89 22.63
CA THR A 93 -2.07 39.23 23.56
C THR A 93 -1.66 37.76 23.71
N VAL A 94 -1.22 37.41 24.92
CA VAL A 94 -1.12 36.04 25.41
C VAL A 94 -2.53 35.50 25.58
N GLN A 95 -2.85 34.37 24.94
CA GLN A 95 -4.08 33.65 25.21
C GLN A 95 -3.76 32.21 25.61
N THR A 96 -3.58 32.04 26.91
CA THR A 96 -3.71 30.78 27.63
C THR A 96 -5.15 30.28 27.51
N SER A 97 -5.34 29.07 27.00
CA SER A 97 -6.61 28.34 27.09
C SER A 97 -6.31 26.86 27.36
N THR A 98 -6.42 26.55 28.66
CA THR A 98 -6.76 25.31 29.36
C THR A 98 -7.05 24.04 28.52
N PRO A 99 -6.54 22.86 28.97
CA PRO A 99 -6.67 21.60 28.22
C PRO A 99 -8.11 21.07 28.28
N ALA A 100 -8.78 21.03 27.14
CA ALA A 100 -9.98 20.21 26.99
C ALA A 100 -9.53 18.77 26.68
N ILE A 101 -9.53 17.92 27.70
CA ILE A 101 -9.56 16.46 27.52
C ILE A 101 -10.90 16.15 26.84
N ARG A 102 -10.86 15.97 25.51
CA ARG A 102 -11.88 15.26 24.76
C ARG A 102 -11.20 14.12 24.03
N HIS A 103 -11.68 12.93 24.34
CA HIS A 103 -11.30 11.64 23.79
C HIS A 103 -10.70 11.72 22.39
N ALA A 104 -9.40 11.41 22.29
CA ALA A 104 -8.70 11.17 21.05
C ALA A 104 -9.31 9.94 20.36
N THR A 105 -10.35 10.15 19.56
CA THR A 105 -10.58 9.29 18.40
C THR A 105 -9.59 9.77 17.35
N SER A 106 -8.58 8.94 17.09
CA SER A 106 -7.51 9.16 16.11
C SER A 106 -8.07 9.29 14.69
N THR A 107 -8.74 10.40 14.40
CA THR A 107 -9.00 10.84 13.04
C THR A 107 -7.90 11.81 12.73
N THR A 108 -6.75 11.31 12.27
CA THR A 108 -5.80 12.14 11.56
C THR A 108 -6.49 12.56 10.26
N GLN A 109 -7.34 13.58 10.34
CA GLN A 109 -7.89 14.28 9.20
C GLN A 109 -6.72 15.00 8.55
N THR A 110 -6.01 14.22 7.72
CA THR A 110 -4.91 14.67 6.89
C THR A 110 -5.54 15.64 5.88
N ALA A 111 -4.98 16.84 5.75
CA ALA A 111 -5.28 17.77 4.65
C ALA A 111 -5.43 17.00 3.33
N PRO A 112 -6.29 17.45 2.39
CA PRO A 112 -6.62 16.67 1.19
C PRO A 112 -5.33 16.23 0.48
N ALA A 113 -4.99 14.95 0.63
CA ALA A 113 -3.73 14.43 0.11
C ALA A 113 -3.72 14.61 -1.41
N THR A 114 -2.65 15.18 -1.94
CA THR A 114 -2.47 15.30 -3.38
C THR A 114 -2.31 13.90 -3.99
N LEU A 115 -2.64 13.75 -5.28
CA LEU A 115 -2.49 12.47 -5.97
C LEU A 115 -1.05 11.95 -5.89
N ALA A 116 -0.06 12.83 -6.06
CA ALA A 116 1.36 12.50 -5.91
C ALA A 116 1.73 12.01 -4.49
N ALA A 117 1.11 12.58 -3.45
CA ALA A 117 1.32 12.14 -2.07
C ALA A 117 0.76 10.73 -1.83
N LEU A 118 -0.41 10.41 -2.39
CA LEU A 118 -0.99 9.07 -2.30
C LEU A 118 -0.13 8.02 -3.02
N GLN A 119 0.35 8.34 -4.22
CA GLN A 119 1.26 7.49 -4.98
C GLN A 119 2.54 7.20 -4.20
N SER A 120 3.18 8.24 -3.67
CA SER A 120 4.41 8.14 -2.87
C SER A 120 4.20 7.34 -1.58
N ARG A 121 3.05 7.49 -0.92
CA ARG A 121 2.68 6.69 0.26
C ARG A 121 2.52 5.21 -0.12
N SER A 122 1.86 4.92 -1.24
CA SER A 122 1.66 3.54 -1.68
C SER A 122 2.98 2.82 -2.01
N MET A 123 3.92 3.51 -2.67
CA MET A 123 5.25 2.97 -2.97
C MET A 123 6.04 2.64 -1.70
N ARG A 124 6.00 3.54 -0.70
CA ARG A 124 6.62 3.28 0.62
C ARG A 124 6.00 2.07 1.32
N MET A 125 4.67 1.93 1.27
CA MET A 125 3.99 0.80 1.90
C MET A 125 4.30 -0.53 1.21
N GLU A 126 4.41 -0.56 -0.11
CA GLU A 126 4.86 -1.76 -0.83
C GLU A 126 6.29 -2.17 -0.47
N GLN A 127 7.19 -1.19 -0.38
CA GLN A 127 8.56 -1.41 0.05
C GLN A 127 8.59 -2.01 1.46
N TRP A 128 7.87 -1.39 2.40
CA TRP A 128 7.73 -1.89 3.76
C TRP A 128 7.12 -3.30 3.83
N LEU A 129 6.05 -3.56 3.07
CA LEU A 129 5.44 -4.91 2.96
C LEU A 129 6.42 -5.94 2.38
N SER A 130 7.32 -5.54 1.49
CA SER A 130 8.35 -6.42 0.94
C SER A 130 9.38 -6.81 2.01
N GLU A 131 9.74 -5.87 2.88
CA GLU A 131 10.64 -6.08 4.02
C GLU A 131 10.00 -7.00 5.07
N LEU A 132 8.74 -6.75 5.43
CA LEU A 132 7.97 -7.62 6.33
C LEU A 132 7.85 -9.05 5.80
N ARG A 133 7.75 -9.22 4.48
CA ARG A 133 7.69 -10.54 3.86
C ARG A 133 9.04 -11.26 3.88
N ALA A 134 10.14 -10.53 3.75
CA ALA A 134 11.47 -11.09 3.76
C ALA A 134 11.91 -11.55 5.16
N GLY A 135 11.52 -10.82 6.20
CA GLY A 135 11.88 -11.14 7.60
C GLY A 135 10.84 -11.93 8.40
N GLY A 136 9.61 -12.08 7.89
CA GLY A 136 8.50 -12.68 8.64
C GLY A 136 8.18 -14.14 8.24
N ALA A 137 7.62 -14.89 9.18
CA ALA A 137 7.11 -16.23 8.93
C ALA A 137 6.02 -16.26 7.82
N PRO A 138 5.86 -17.39 7.11
CA PRO A 138 4.77 -17.57 6.16
C PRO A 138 3.40 -17.44 6.83
N LEU A 139 2.45 -16.78 6.16
CA LEU A 139 1.05 -16.71 6.60
C LEU A 139 0.40 -18.10 6.46
N GLN A 140 -0.48 -18.45 7.41
CA GLN A 140 -1.14 -19.76 7.46
C GLN A 140 -2.67 -19.64 7.54
N GLY A 141 -3.36 -20.67 7.05
CA GLY A 141 -4.79 -20.87 7.22
C GLY A 141 -5.65 -19.65 6.85
N PRO A 142 -6.54 -19.18 7.75
CA PRO A 142 -7.43 -18.04 7.48
C PRO A 142 -6.70 -16.73 7.14
N ALA A 143 -5.51 -16.49 7.70
CA ALA A 143 -4.74 -15.28 7.43
C ALA A 143 -4.18 -15.27 5.99
N LEU A 144 -3.79 -16.43 5.47
CA LEU A 144 -3.39 -16.55 4.07
C LEU A 144 -4.58 -16.27 3.13
N ALA A 145 -5.75 -16.82 3.43
CA ALA A 145 -6.96 -16.58 2.64
C ALA A 145 -7.33 -15.09 2.59
N ARG A 146 -7.30 -14.40 3.73
CA ARG A 146 -7.52 -12.93 3.77
C ARG A 146 -6.45 -12.15 2.99
N ALA A 147 -5.18 -12.57 3.07
CA ALA A 147 -4.11 -11.90 2.33
C ALA A 147 -4.30 -12.05 0.80
N VAL A 148 -4.78 -13.20 0.34
CA VAL A 148 -5.10 -13.42 -1.08
C VAL A 148 -6.29 -12.56 -1.52
N ASP A 149 -7.36 -12.47 -0.72
CA ASP A 149 -8.51 -11.58 -1.02
C ASP A 149 -8.08 -10.11 -1.12
N LEU A 150 -7.27 -9.63 -0.17
CA LEU A 150 -6.72 -8.27 -0.22
C LEU A 150 -5.84 -8.04 -1.45
N GLN A 151 -5.03 -9.02 -1.85
CA GLN A 151 -4.20 -8.93 -3.06
C GLN A 151 -5.03 -8.89 -4.34
N ASP A 152 -6.12 -9.65 -4.41
CA ASP A 152 -7.04 -9.63 -5.55
C ASP A 152 -7.71 -8.27 -5.69
N ARG A 153 -8.22 -7.71 -4.58
CA ARG A 153 -8.79 -6.36 -4.54
C ARG A 153 -7.80 -5.28 -4.97
N ILE A 154 -6.53 -5.39 -4.55
CA ILE A 154 -5.47 -4.48 -5.01
C ILE A 154 -5.28 -4.61 -6.53
N GLY A 155 -5.26 -5.84 -7.05
CA GLY A 155 -5.17 -6.09 -8.49
C GLY A 155 -6.32 -5.47 -9.29
N LEU A 156 -7.54 -5.55 -8.77
CA LEU A 156 -8.72 -4.91 -9.36
C LEU A 156 -8.61 -3.38 -9.38
N VAL A 157 -8.17 -2.77 -8.27
CA VAL A 157 -7.94 -1.32 -8.20
C VAL A 157 -6.82 -0.91 -9.16
N ASP A 158 -5.74 -1.68 -9.26
CA ASP A 158 -4.64 -1.41 -10.20
C ASP A 158 -5.11 -1.50 -11.66
N LEU A 159 -6.02 -2.43 -11.98
CA LEU A 159 -6.66 -2.51 -13.29
C LEU A 159 -7.54 -1.28 -13.56
N GLN A 160 -8.36 -0.86 -12.60
CA GLN A 160 -9.20 0.34 -12.72
C GLN A 160 -8.37 1.62 -12.86
N LEU A 161 -7.23 1.71 -12.16
CA LEU A 161 -6.28 2.82 -12.28
C LEU A 161 -5.64 2.89 -13.67
N SER A 162 -5.53 1.78 -14.38
CA SER A 162 -5.02 1.74 -15.76
C SER A 162 -6.04 2.22 -16.80
N ALA A 163 -7.33 2.25 -16.44
CA ALA A 163 -8.40 2.71 -17.32
C ALA A 163 -8.45 4.26 -17.37
N PRO A 164 -8.87 4.83 -18.52
CA PRO A 164 -9.15 6.26 -18.63
C PRO A 164 -10.19 6.69 -17.58
N SER A 165 -9.88 7.76 -16.86
CA SER A 165 -10.66 8.23 -15.71
C SER A 165 -10.40 9.73 -15.50
N ASP A 166 -11.33 10.42 -14.86
CA ASP A 166 -11.14 11.79 -14.41
C ASP A 166 -10.22 11.85 -13.17
N ALA A 167 -9.76 13.05 -12.82
CA ALA A 167 -8.80 13.24 -11.74
C ALA A 167 -9.38 12.89 -10.35
N ALA A 168 -10.68 13.11 -10.13
CA ALA A 168 -11.32 12.84 -8.85
C ALA A 168 -11.49 11.33 -8.63
N ALA A 169 -12.00 10.59 -9.62
CA ALA A 169 -12.09 9.13 -9.51
C ALA A 169 -10.71 8.48 -9.33
N ARG A 170 -9.70 8.97 -10.06
CA ARG A 170 -8.32 8.46 -9.92
C ARG A 170 -7.78 8.67 -8.51
N LYS A 171 -8.05 9.83 -7.89
CA LYS A 171 -7.66 10.10 -6.50
C LYS A 171 -8.34 9.14 -5.52
N THR A 172 -9.63 8.87 -5.71
CA THR A 172 -10.38 7.90 -4.88
C THR A 172 -9.80 6.49 -5.00
N LEU A 173 -9.46 6.03 -6.20
CA LEU A 173 -8.82 4.72 -6.41
C LEU A 173 -7.44 4.64 -5.74
N TRP A 174 -6.63 5.70 -5.81
CA TRP A 174 -5.36 5.76 -5.09
C TRP A 174 -5.54 5.71 -3.57
N GLN A 175 -6.56 6.36 -3.03
CA GLN A 175 -6.89 6.27 -1.60
C GLN A 175 -7.30 4.85 -1.22
N GLN A 176 -8.15 4.21 -2.02
CA GLN A 176 -8.56 2.82 -1.81
C GLN A 176 -7.37 1.87 -1.82
N ARG A 177 -6.44 2.04 -2.77
CA ARG A 177 -5.20 1.26 -2.85
C ARG A 177 -4.35 1.37 -1.57
N VAL A 178 -4.17 2.60 -1.07
CA VAL A 178 -3.43 2.83 0.18
C VAL A 178 -4.11 2.14 1.35
N ASN A 179 -5.44 2.21 1.45
CA ASN A 179 -6.18 1.53 2.52
C ASN A 179 -6.01 0.00 2.45
N LEU A 180 -6.12 -0.61 1.26
CA LEU A 180 -5.91 -2.04 1.08
C LEU A 180 -4.48 -2.49 1.45
N LEU A 181 -3.47 -1.69 1.10
CA LEU A 181 -2.08 -1.94 1.51
C LEU A 181 -1.92 -1.84 3.03
N GLN A 182 -2.67 -0.94 3.68
CA GLN A 182 -2.65 -0.77 5.13
C GLN A 182 -3.24 -1.99 5.83
N ASP A 183 -4.38 -2.47 5.32
CA ASP A 183 -5.04 -3.69 5.83
C ASP A 183 -4.13 -4.91 5.68
N LEU A 184 -3.47 -5.05 4.52
CA LEU A 184 -2.50 -6.12 4.29
C LEU A 184 -1.31 -6.03 5.25
N ALA A 185 -0.84 -4.82 5.54
CA ALA A 185 0.27 -4.62 6.47
C ALA A 185 -0.14 -4.94 7.92
N MET A 186 -1.32 -4.51 8.35
CA MET A 186 -1.87 -4.87 9.67
C MET A 186 -2.06 -6.38 9.83
N LEU A 187 -2.57 -7.05 8.79
CA LEU A 187 -2.63 -8.50 8.76
C LEU A 187 -1.25 -9.14 8.89
N ARG A 188 -0.21 -8.56 8.28
CA ARG A 188 1.15 -9.11 8.37
C ARG A 188 1.79 -8.89 9.74
N VAL A 189 1.61 -7.70 10.32
CA VAL A 189 2.14 -7.36 11.65
C VAL A 189 1.49 -8.23 12.72
N SER A 190 0.17 -8.42 12.67
CA SER A 190 -0.57 -9.28 13.62
C SER A 190 -0.17 -10.77 13.57
N GLN A 191 0.43 -11.22 12.48
CA GLN A 191 0.85 -12.61 12.27
C GLN A 191 2.36 -12.80 12.44
N SER A 192 3.10 -11.74 12.77
CA SER A 192 4.52 -11.86 13.06
C SER A 192 4.66 -12.49 14.44
N PRO A 193 5.18 -13.74 14.55
CA PRO A 193 5.51 -14.28 15.86
C PRO A 193 6.55 -13.36 16.46
N VAL A 194 6.21 -12.73 17.59
CA VAL A 194 7.13 -11.92 18.39
C VAL A 194 8.31 -12.83 18.75
N SER A 195 9.37 -12.75 17.96
CA SER A 195 10.54 -13.63 18.08
C SER A 195 11.33 -13.35 19.36
N ASP A 196 10.90 -12.38 20.18
CA ASP A 196 11.50 -12.02 21.46
C ASP A 196 11.00 -12.82 22.66
N GLN A 197 9.88 -13.55 22.57
CA GLN A 197 9.39 -14.30 23.74
C GLN A 197 10.23 -15.56 24.03
N HIS A 198 10.90 -16.12 23.02
CA HIS A 198 11.78 -17.28 23.19
C HIS A 198 13.19 -16.91 23.67
N ALA A 199 13.78 -15.82 23.17
CA ALA A 199 15.07 -15.32 23.66
C ALA A 199 14.98 -14.83 25.13
N MET A 200 13.82 -14.31 25.54
CA MET A 200 13.52 -13.94 26.94
C MET A 200 13.22 -15.15 27.86
N ALA A 201 12.74 -16.27 27.31
CA ALA A 201 12.55 -17.49 28.07
C ALA A 201 13.88 -18.23 28.31
N GLU A 202 14.76 -18.26 27.31
CA GLU A 202 16.10 -18.86 27.43
C GLU A 202 17.00 -18.10 28.40
N SER A 203 16.94 -16.76 28.40
CA SER A 203 17.68 -15.95 29.37
C SER A 203 17.13 -16.03 30.81
N ARG A 204 15.81 -16.25 31.00
CA ARG A 204 15.22 -16.51 32.33
C ARG A 204 15.57 -17.90 32.88
N GLY A 205 15.69 -18.91 32.02
CA GLY A 205 16.14 -20.25 32.44
C GLY A 205 17.61 -20.27 32.87
N ALA A 206 18.46 -19.50 32.19
CA ALA A 206 19.88 -19.37 32.54
C ALA A 206 20.11 -18.64 33.89
N ALA A 207 19.21 -17.73 34.29
CA ALA A 207 19.33 -16.95 35.52
C ALA A 207 18.89 -17.67 36.81
N LEU A 208 18.24 -18.85 36.71
CA LEU A 208 17.78 -19.64 37.86
C LEU A 208 18.68 -20.85 38.17
N GLN A 209 19.80 -21.00 37.47
CA GLN A 209 20.81 -22.06 37.69
C GLN A 209 22.06 -21.59 38.45
N LEU A 210 22.02 -20.38 39.01
CA LEU A 210 23.01 -19.84 39.96
C LEU A 210 22.34 -19.65 41.32
#